data_AF-A0A0S7F3M0-F1
#
_entry.id   AF-A0A0S7F3M0-F1
#
_cell.length_a   1.000
_cell.length_b   1.000
_cell.length_c   1.000
_cell.angle_alpha   90.00
_cell.angle_beta   90.00
_cell.angle_gamma   90.00
#
_symmetry.space_group_name_H-M   'P 1'
#
loop_
_entity.id
_entity.type
_entity.pdbx_description
1 polymer ?
#
loop_
_entity_poly.entity_id
_entity_poly.type
_entity_poly.pdbx_seq_one_letter_code
_entity_poly.pdbx_strand_id
1 'polypeptide(L)'
;LDSSDIPVKRARLVRVHAHIISYLKQEMPSVFRKDNKKKHLIHELPVIFSKIQLQHNISAGDFPDCAKMQEQLMAHDFTKFKSLKPNLMAALDELLSSDIAKLMPLLRQEELEAGDQPGVQGGAFLGGRAGPFTEGDPFAEENGEEREEDEDWVVTKDKPKYDEIFYTGQSPR
;
A
#
# COMPACT_ATOMS: atom_id res chain seq x y z
N LEU A 1 0.97 2.57 -3.70
CA LEU A 1 1.22 1.23 -4.26
C LEU A 1 1.59 1.48 -5.71
N ASP A 2 2.85 1.30 -6.05
CA ASP A 2 3.29 1.46 -7.44
C ASP A 2 2.52 0.41 -8.29
N SER A 3 1.97 0.81 -9.43
CA SER A 3 1.20 -0.08 -10.32
C SER A 3 2.04 -1.31 -10.72
N SER A 4 3.35 -1.13 -10.78
CA SER A 4 4.34 -2.16 -11.08
C SER A 4 4.49 -3.26 -10.00
N ASP A 5 4.08 -2.98 -8.75
CA ASP A 5 4.17 -3.95 -7.66
C ASP A 5 3.12 -5.06 -7.77
N ILE A 6 2.01 -4.80 -8.46
CA ILE A 6 0.84 -5.69 -8.49
C ILE A 6 1.17 -7.02 -9.20
N PRO A 7 1.79 -7.03 -10.40
CA PRO A 7 2.24 -8.26 -11.05
C PRO A 7 3.23 -9.06 -10.21
N VAL A 8 4.20 -8.39 -9.56
CA VAL A 8 5.21 -9.04 -8.70
C VAL A 8 4.54 -9.75 -7.53
N LYS A 9 3.69 -9.03 -6.78
CA LYS A 9 2.97 -9.59 -5.61
C LYS A 9 2.09 -10.76 -6.02
N ARG A 10 1.39 -10.64 -7.15
CA ARG A 10 0.54 -11.72 -7.68
C ARG A 10 1.36 -12.94 -8.10
N ALA A 11 2.46 -12.74 -8.83
CA ALA A 11 3.34 -13.82 -9.27
C ALA A 11 3.94 -14.58 -8.08
N ARG A 12 4.40 -13.86 -7.04
CA ARG A 12 4.87 -14.47 -5.79
C ARG A 12 3.79 -15.29 -5.10
N LEU A 13 2.57 -14.74 -4.96
CA LEU A 13 1.44 -15.48 -4.37
C LEU A 13 1.10 -16.75 -5.17
N VAL A 14 1.09 -16.66 -6.52
CA VAL A 14 0.87 -17.82 -7.40
C VAL A 14 1.96 -18.88 -7.21
N ARG A 15 3.22 -18.47 -7.09
CA ARG A 15 4.36 -19.36 -6.82
C ARG A 15 4.12 -20.15 -5.53
N VAL A 16 3.79 -19.46 -4.44
CA VAL A 16 3.50 -20.11 -3.14
C VAL A 16 2.31 -21.06 -3.25
N HIS A 17 1.22 -20.61 -3.88
CA HIS A 17 0.02 -21.42 -4.03
C HIS A 17 0.29 -22.69 -4.84
N ALA A 18 1.09 -22.61 -5.90
CA ALA A 18 1.48 -23.77 -6.70
C ALA A 18 2.26 -24.81 -5.88
N HIS A 19 3.19 -24.37 -5.02
CA HIS A 19 3.91 -25.25 -4.10
C HIS A 19 2.99 -25.92 -3.08
N ILE A 20 2.06 -25.18 -2.48
CA ILE A 20 1.08 -25.71 -1.52
C ILE A 20 0.23 -26.81 -2.19
N ILE A 21 -0.39 -26.50 -3.32
CA ILE A 21 -1.29 -27.44 -4.01
C ILE A 21 -0.54 -28.69 -4.46
N SER A 22 0.69 -28.53 -4.99
CA SER A 22 1.51 -29.67 -5.38
C SER A 22 1.91 -30.54 -4.19
N TYR A 23 2.28 -29.93 -3.05
CA TYR A 23 2.64 -30.67 -1.84
C TYR A 23 1.45 -31.48 -1.33
N LEU A 24 0.26 -30.86 -1.26
CA LEU A 24 -0.98 -31.55 -0.88
C LEU A 24 -1.28 -32.71 -1.83
N LYS A 25 -1.10 -32.53 -3.14
CA LYS A 25 -1.28 -33.59 -4.13
C LYS A 25 -0.30 -34.75 -3.92
N GLN A 26 0.96 -34.46 -3.63
CA GLN A 26 2.00 -35.47 -3.43
C GLN A 26 1.75 -36.31 -2.17
N GLU A 27 1.23 -35.70 -1.10
CA GLU A 27 0.90 -36.40 0.14
C GLU A 27 -0.41 -37.21 0.10
N MET A 28 -1.22 -37.06 -0.96
CA MET A 28 -2.50 -37.77 -1.06
C MET A 28 -2.32 -39.22 -1.50
N PRO A 29 -2.93 -40.20 -0.80
CA PRO A 29 -2.90 -41.60 -1.20
C PRO A 29 -3.79 -41.84 -2.42
N SER A 30 -3.35 -42.72 -3.33
CA SER A 30 -4.08 -43.03 -4.57
C SER A 30 -5.36 -43.85 -4.35
N VAL A 31 -5.43 -44.67 -3.30
CA VAL A 31 -6.45 -45.74 -3.19
C VAL A 31 -7.23 -45.81 -1.86
N PHE A 32 -6.65 -45.52 -0.69
CA PHE A 32 -7.35 -45.73 0.60
C PHE A 32 -7.15 -44.57 1.59
N ARG A 33 -8.13 -44.34 2.49
CA ARG A 33 -8.15 -43.30 3.55
C ARG A 33 -7.92 -41.86 3.07
N LYS A 34 -8.40 -41.52 1.86
CA LYS A 34 -8.29 -40.18 1.27
C LYS A 34 -8.88 -39.08 2.16
N ASP A 35 -10.07 -39.30 2.73
CA ASP A 35 -10.74 -38.30 3.56
C ASP A 35 -10.02 -38.03 4.89
N ASN A 36 -9.51 -39.08 5.54
CA ASN A 36 -8.75 -38.94 6.77
C ASN A 36 -7.41 -38.22 6.54
N LYS A 37 -6.70 -38.57 5.46
CA LYS A 37 -5.45 -37.89 5.10
C LYS A 37 -5.72 -36.43 4.71
N LYS A 38 -6.79 -36.13 3.97
CA LYS A 38 -7.21 -34.76 3.66
C LYS A 38 -7.43 -33.93 4.93
N LYS A 39 -8.24 -34.43 5.88
CA LYS A 39 -8.47 -33.75 7.16
C LYS A 39 -7.17 -33.51 7.92
N HIS A 40 -6.29 -34.50 7.96
CA HIS A 40 -4.98 -34.38 8.59
C HIS A 40 -4.08 -33.34 7.90
N LEU A 41 -4.02 -33.32 6.56
CA LEU A 41 -3.24 -32.33 5.81
C LEU A 41 -3.76 -30.89 6.00
N ILE A 42 -5.08 -30.71 6.13
CA ILE A 42 -5.67 -29.40 6.43
C ILE A 42 -5.30 -28.97 7.86
N HIS A 43 -5.33 -29.89 8.83
CA HIS A 43 -4.91 -29.60 10.20
C HIS A 43 -3.42 -29.22 10.27
N GLU A 44 -2.56 -29.97 9.58
CA GLU A 44 -1.11 -29.76 9.52
C GLU A 44 -0.68 -28.63 8.57
N LEU A 45 -1.63 -27.88 7.98
CA LEU A 45 -1.33 -26.82 7.01
C LEU A 45 -0.30 -25.79 7.51
N PRO A 46 -0.33 -25.33 8.79
CA PRO A 46 0.70 -24.43 9.32
C PRO A 46 2.11 -25.03 9.25
N VAL A 47 2.24 -26.32 9.56
CA VAL A 47 3.52 -27.05 9.52
C VAL A 47 3.98 -27.22 8.07
N ILE A 48 3.06 -27.51 7.17
CA ILE A 48 3.32 -27.59 5.72
C ILE A 48 3.83 -26.26 5.19
N PHE A 49 3.25 -25.13 5.61
CA PHE A 49 3.70 -23.80 5.21
C PHE A 49 5.15 -23.55 5.63
N SER A 50 5.48 -23.80 6.90
CA SER A 50 6.85 -23.66 7.40
C SER A 50 7.84 -24.54 6.65
N LYS A 51 7.43 -25.77 6.29
CA LYS A 51 8.26 -26.68 5.50
C LYS A 51 8.51 -26.15 4.08
N ILE A 52 7.46 -25.69 3.40
CA ILE A 52 7.55 -25.09 2.06
C ILE A 52 8.42 -23.84 2.09
N GLN A 53 8.25 -23.00 3.13
CA GLN A 53 9.01 -21.78 3.34
C GLN A 53 10.51 -22.08 3.36
N LEU A 54 10.93 -23.06 4.16
CA LEU A 54 12.33 -23.46 4.29
C LEU A 54 12.86 -24.15 3.02
N GLN A 55 12.09 -25.06 2.43
CA GLN A 55 12.53 -25.85 1.27
C GLN A 55 12.70 -25.01 0.00
N HIS A 56 11.84 -24.00 -0.20
CA HIS A 56 11.82 -23.18 -1.41
C HIS A 56 12.32 -21.75 -1.19
N ASN A 57 12.80 -21.44 0.01
CA ASN A 57 13.31 -20.14 0.42
C ASN A 57 12.33 -19.00 0.12
N ILE A 58 11.07 -19.21 0.51
CA ILE A 58 9.96 -18.27 0.29
C ILE A 58 9.80 -17.40 1.54
N SER A 59 9.40 -16.14 1.40
CA SER A 59 9.12 -15.30 2.57
C SER A 59 7.76 -15.62 3.18
N ALA A 60 7.65 -15.58 4.52
CA ALA A 60 6.38 -15.79 5.22
C ALA A 60 5.28 -14.82 4.76
N GLY A 61 5.65 -13.61 4.33
CA GLY A 61 4.71 -12.60 3.83
C GLY A 61 4.04 -12.95 2.49
N ASP A 62 4.54 -13.95 1.76
CA ASP A 62 3.93 -14.41 0.50
C ASP A 62 2.84 -15.47 0.72
N PHE A 63 2.72 -15.99 1.95
CA PHE A 63 1.76 -17.02 2.26
C PHE A 63 0.36 -16.43 2.47
N PRO A 64 -0.68 -17.12 1.98
CA PRO A 64 -2.06 -16.73 2.26
C PRO A 64 -2.38 -16.98 3.74
N ASP A 65 -3.46 -16.34 4.21
CA ASP A 65 -3.98 -16.60 5.55
C ASP A 65 -4.31 -18.09 5.72
N CYS A 66 -3.73 -18.69 6.75
CA CYS A 66 -3.81 -20.14 6.97
C CYS A 66 -5.25 -20.58 7.24
N ALA A 67 -6.00 -19.82 8.06
CA ALA A 67 -7.38 -20.18 8.41
C ALA A 67 -8.30 -20.15 7.18
N LYS A 68 -8.20 -19.10 6.36
CA LYS A 68 -8.93 -19.00 5.08
C LYS A 68 -8.56 -20.12 4.12
N MET A 69 -7.27 -20.46 4.01
CA MET A 69 -6.85 -21.56 3.14
C MET A 69 -7.38 -22.91 3.65
N GLN A 70 -7.39 -23.15 4.96
CA GLN A 70 -7.96 -24.37 5.55
C GLN A 70 -9.45 -24.50 5.20
N GLU A 71 -10.23 -23.44 5.38
CA GLU A 71 -11.66 -23.40 5.04
C GLU A 71 -11.90 -23.72 3.56
N GLN A 72 -11.18 -23.04 2.65
CA GLN A 72 -11.30 -23.26 1.21
C GLN A 72 -10.94 -24.70 0.82
N LEU A 73 -9.86 -25.24 1.39
CA LEU A 73 -9.42 -26.60 1.11
C LEU A 73 -10.43 -27.68 1.56
N MET A 74 -11.31 -27.40 2.53
CA MET A 74 -12.36 -28.34 2.94
C MET A 74 -13.32 -28.66 1.78
N ALA A 75 -13.61 -27.69 0.91
CA ALA A 75 -14.53 -27.86 -0.22
C ALA A 75 -13.89 -28.54 -1.45
N HIS A 76 -12.56 -28.67 -1.50
CA HIS A 76 -11.86 -29.18 -2.68
C HIS A 76 -11.43 -30.65 -2.57
N ASP A 77 -11.45 -31.38 -3.69
CA ASP A 77 -10.93 -32.74 -3.78
C ASP A 77 -9.45 -32.72 -4.18
N PHE A 78 -8.58 -33.10 -3.24
CA PHE A 78 -7.14 -33.04 -3.45
C PHE A 78 -6.64 -34.06 -4.48
N THR A 79 -7.42 -35.11 -4.78
CA THR A 79 -7.02 -36.06 -5.82
C THR A 79 -7.05 -35.45 -7.22
N LYS A 80 -7.82 -34.38 -7.42
CA LYS A 80 -7.92 -33.63 -8.67
C LYS A 80 -6.85 -32.56 -8.82
N PHE A 81 -6.07 -32.31 -7.77
CA PHE A 81 -4.95 -31.37 -7.86
C PHE A 81 -3.90 -31.86 -8.84
N LYS A 82 -3.27 -30.89 -9.50
CA LYS A 82 -2.19 -31.12 -10.47
C LYS A 82 -0.86 -31.10 -9.74
N SER A 83 0.05 -31.97 -10.13
CA SER A 83 1.43 -31.91 -9.69
C SER A 83 2.13 -30.67 -10.24
N LEU A 84 3.15 -30.20 -9.53
CA LEU A 84 3.98 -29.08 -9.98
C LEU A 84 4.59 -29.40 -11.35
N LYS A 85 4.52 -28.44 -12.27
CA LYS A 85 5.16 -28.52 -13.59
C LYS A 85 6.44 -27.68 -13.56
N PRO A 86 7.64 -28.29 -13.63
CA PRO A 86 8.91 -27.56 -13.58
C PRO A 86 9.00 -26.44 -14.61
N ASN A 87 8.52 -26.68 -15.84
CA ASN A 87 8.55 -25.69 -16.92
C ASN A 87 7.73 -24.42 -16.60
N LEU A 88 6.57 -24.58 -15.93
CA LEU A 88 5.76 -23.42 -15.55
C LEU A 88 6.39 -22.63 -14.41
N MET A 89 7.07 -23.32 -13.49
CA MET A 89 7.81 -22.67 -12.42
C MET A 89 9.01 -21.90 -12.95
N ALA A 90 9.76 -22.49 -13.89
CA ALA A 90 10.88 -21.83 -14.55
C ALA A 90 10.43 -20.54 -15.26
N ALA A 91 9.31 -20.58 -16.00
CA ALA A 91 8.75 -19.40 -16.64
C ALA A 91 8.31 -18.33 -15.63
N LEU A 92 7.74 -18.74 -14.48
CA LEU A 92 7.36 -17.82 -13.41
C LEU A 92 8.59 -17.17 -12.75
N ASP A 93 9.66 -17.92 -12.58
CA ASP A 93 10.92 -17.43 -12.03
C ASP A 93 11.65 -16.51 -13.01
N GLU A 94 11.60 -16.80 -14.32
CA GLU A 94 12.10 -15.91 -15.38
C GLU A 94 11.34 -14.58 -15.42
N LEU A 95 10.00 -14.63 -15.33
CA LEU A 95 9.16 -13.45 -15.22
C LEU A 95 9.57 -12.57 -14.05
N LEU A 96 9.73 -13.17 -12.86
CA LEU A 96 10.07 -12.47 -11.62
C LEU A 96 11.50 -11.92 -11.61
N SER A 97 12.45 -12.60 -12.24
CA SER A 97 13.87 -12.24 -12.20
C SER A 97 14.33 -11.33 -13.33
N SER A 98 13.73 -11.43 -14.52
CA SER A 98 14.21 -10.74 -15.72
C SER A 98 13.14 -9.87 -16.36
N ASP A 99 11.97 -10.42 -16.66
CA ASP A 99 11.02 -9.72 -17.54
C ASP A 99 10.39 -8.51 -16.86
N ILE A 100 10.03 -8.61 -15.58
CA ILE A 100 9.52 -7.44 -14.83
C ILE A 100 10.60 -6.35 -14.77
N ALA A 101 11.86 -6.70 -14.50
CA ALA A 101 12.95 -5.72 -14.46
C ALA A 101 13.16 -5.00 -15.79
N LYS A 102 12.95 -5.68 -16.93
CA LYS A 102 12.99 -5.07 -18.27
C LYS A 102 11.79 -4.17 -18.56
N LEU A 103 10.64 -4.45 -17.96
CA LEU A 103 9.42 -3.65 -18.13
C LEU A 103 9.46 -2.35 -17.29
N MET A 104 10.15 -2.34 -16.14
CA MET A 104 10.19 -1.17 -15.24
C MET A 104 10.68 0.14 -15.89
N PRO A 105 11.73 0.15 -16.74
CA PRO A 105 12.13 1.36 -17.45
C PRO A 105 11.10 1.81 -18.48
N LEU A 106 10.48 0.85 -19.19
CA LEU A 106 9.48 1.14 -20.22
C LEU A 106 8.21 1.73 -19.61
N LEU A 107 7.75 1.17 -18.49
CA LEU A 107 6.60 1.70 -17.76
C LEU A 107 6.84 3.13 -17.27
N ARG A 108 8.01 3.43 -16.72
CA ARG A 108 8.37 4.80 -16.29
C ARG A 108 8.40 5.78 -17.47
N GLN A 109 8.86 5.33 -18.63
CA GLN A 109 8.86 6.14 -19.83
C GLN A 109 7.42 6.44 -20.29
N GLU A 110 6.55 5.42 -20.29
CA GLU A 110 5.13 5.57 -20.60
C GLU A 110 4.42 6.49 -19.60
N GLU A 111 4.72 6.42 -18.30
CA GLU A 111 4.16 7.32 -17.28
C GLU A 111 4.56 8.79 -17.51
N LEU A 112 5.78 9.05 -17.97
CA LEU A 112 6.24 10.40 -18.33
C LEU A 112 5.55 10.92 -19.59
N GLU A 113 5.37 10.06 -20.60
CA GLU A 113 4.67 10.39 -21.85
C GLU A 113 3.16 10.57 -21.63
N ALA A 114 2.56 9.79 -20.73
CA ALA A 114 1.16 9.87 -20.37
C ALA A 114 0.85 10.99 -19.36
N GLY A 115 1.87 11.61 -18.75
CA GLY A 115 1.72 12.71 -17.79
C GLY A 115 1.02 13.96 -18.35
N ASP A 116 0.88 14.06 -19.67
CA ASP A 116 0.14 15.12 -20.36
C ASP A 116 -1.38 14.83 -20.47
N GLN A 117 -1.82 13.61 -20.13
CA GLN A 117 -3.23 13.30 -20.00
C GLN A 117 -3.75 13.95 -18.71
N PRO A 118 -4.75 14.84 -18.76
CA PRO A 118 -5.32 15.39 -17.54
C PRO A 118 -5.90 14.22 -16.76
N GLY A 119 -5.45 14.04 -15.50
CA GLY A 119 -5.90 12.97 -14.62
C GLY A 119 -7.39 13.07 -14.28
N VAL A 120 -7.76 12.94 -13.01
CA VAL A 120 -9.17 13.09 -12.62
C VAL A 120 -9.66 14.52 -12.88
N GLN A 121 -10.39 14.75 -13.96
CA GLN A 121 -11.09 16.01 -14.23
C GLN A 121 -12.45 16.02 -13.53
N GLY A 122 -12.64 16.91 -12.55
CA GLY A 122 -13.94 17.09 -11.88
C GLY A 122 -13.89 17.15 -10.35
N GLY A 123 -14.92 17.73 -9.75
CA GLY A 123 -15.20 17.64 -8.32
C GLY A 123 -14.18 18.34 -7.42
N ALA A 124 -13.89 17.73 -6.26
CA ALA A 124 -12.99 18.27 -5.23
C ALA A 124 -11.52 18.41 -5.67
N PHE A 125 -11.16 17.95 -6.88
CA PHE A 125 -9.82 18.02 -7.45
C PHE A 125 -9.66 19.15 -8.48
N LEU A 126 -10.75 19.80 -8.91
CA LEU A 126 -10.70 21.01 -9.73
C LEU A 126 -10.39 22.22 -8.86
N GLY A 127 -9.11 22.60 -8.75
CA GLY A 127 -8.60 23.98 -8.60
C GLY A 127 -9.04 24.87 -7.43
N GLY A 128 -10.23 24.72 -6.86
CA GLY A 128 -10.78 25.56 -5.80
C GLY A 128 -10.35 25.15 -4.39
N ARG A 129 -9.12 24.62 -4.23
CA ARG A 129 -8.54 24.43 -2.89
C ARG A 129 -8.26 25.76 -2.20
N ALA A 130 -7.88 26.75 -3.01
CA ALA A 130 -7.95 28.15 -2.66
C ALA A 130 -9.38 28.61 -3.00
N GLY A 131 -10.17 28.95 -1.98
CA GLY A 131 -11.49 29.53 -2.20
C GLY A 131 -11.39 30.83 -3.02
N PRO A 132 -12.52 31.39 -3.47
CA PRO A 132 -12.55 32.60 -4.30
C PRO A 132 -12.06 33.88 -3.57
N PHE A 133 -11.56 33.75 -2.34
CA PHE A 133 -11.09 34.85 -1.49
C PHE A 133 -9.56 35.02 -1.49
N THR A 134 -8.82 34.16 -2.18
CA THR A 134 -7.35 34.25 -2.31
C THR A 134 -6.89 34.74 -3.68
N GLU A 135 -7.79 34.83 -4.66
CA GLU A 135 -7.46 35.26 -6.02
C GLU A 135 -7.87 36.74 -6.18
N GLY A 136 -6.92 37.62 -5.89
CA GLY A 136 -7.06 39.07 -6.01
C GLY A 136 -7.80 39.70 -4.82
N ASP A 137 -7.05 40.12 -3.81
CA ASP A 137 -7.56 41.12 -2.86
C ASP A 137 -7.77 42.44 -3.64
N PRO A 138 -9.01 42.92 -3.85
CA PRO A 138 -9.27 44.18 -4.54
C PRO A 138 -8.83 45.41 -3.72
N PHE A 139 -8.38 45.22 -2.48
CA PHE A 139 -7.70 46.22 -1.66
C PHE A 139 -6.18 46.16 -1.76
N ALA A 140 -5.64 45.14 -2.44
CA ALA A 140 -4.25 45.06 -2.80
C ALA A 140 -4.07 45.53 -4.24
N GLU A 141 -4.30 46.83 -4.49
CA GLU A 141 -3.28 47.58 -5.22
C GLU A 141 -3.43 49.10 -5.12
N GLU A 142 -2.24 49.72 -5.06
CA GLU A 142 -1.93 51.02 -5.63
C GLU A 142 -2.43 52.26 -4.88
N ASN A 143 -1.74 52.58 -3.78
CA ASN A 143 -1.23 53.94 -3.59
C ASN A 143 0.02 53.89 -2.72
N GLY A 144 1.13 54.28 -3.33
CA GLY A 144 2.44 54.32 -2.70
C GLY A 144 2.52 55.42 -1.66
N GLU A 145 2.47 55.02 -0.41
CA GLU A 145 3.14 55.73 0.66
C GLU A 145 4.07 54.69 1.29
N GLU A 146 5.37 54.96 1.23
CA GLU A 146 6.39 54.21 1.94
C GLU A 146 5.91 54.05 3.38
N ARG A 147 5.47 52.84 3.73
CA ARG A 147 5.02 52.52 5.07
C ARG A 147 6.29 52.57 5.91
N GLU A 148 6.53 53.70 6.56
CA GLU A 148 7.56 53.82 7.57
C GLU A 148 7.35 52.63 8.52
N GLU A 149 8.38 51.77 8.62
CA GLU A 149 8.41 50.62 9.52
C GLU A 149 8.55 51.14 10.96
N ASP A 150 7.55 51.90 11.42
CA ASP A 150 7.33 52.10 12.84
C ASP A 150 6.63 50.84 13.37
N GLU A 151 7.38 49.73 13.37
CA GLU A 151 7.03 48.44 13.98
C GLU A 151 7.04 48.51 15.53
N ASP A 152 6.65 49.64 16.11
CA ASP A 152 6.43 49.71 17.54
C ASP A 152 5.12 49.03 17.89
N TRP A 153 5.21 48.03 18.78
CA TRP A 153 4.07 47.23 19.20
C TRP A 153 2.94 48.15 19.70
N VAL A 154 1.73 48.06 19.14
CA VAL A 154 0.64 49.05 19.33
C VAL A 154 0.35 49.37 20.80
N VAL A 155 0.60 48.42 21.70
CA VAL A 155 0.35 48.53 23.14
C VAL A 155 1.47 49.29 23.89
N THR A 156 2.61 49.59 23.26
CA THR A 156 3.73 50.31 23.91
C THR A 156 3.31 51.69 24.43
N LYS A 157 2.45 52.39 23.69
CA LYS A 157 1.92 53.71 24.06
C LYS A 157 1.13 53.68 25.37
N ASP A 158 0.38 52.61 25.59
CA ASP A 158 -0.47 52.43 26.77
C ASP A 158 0.16 51.52 27.84
N LYS A 159 1.34 50.97 27.57
CA LYS A 159 2.08 50.08 28.48
C LYS A 159 2.17 50.61 29.92
N PRO A 160 2.54 51.88 30.21
CA PRO A 160 2.64 52.36 31.59
C PRO A 160 1.30 52.33 32.34
N LYS A 161 0.19 52.62 31.64
CA LYS A 161 -1.16 52.55 32.21
C LYS A 161 -1.53 51.12 32.60
N TYR A 162 -1.24 50.15 31.73
CA TYR A 162 -1.51 48.74 32.01
C TYR A 162 -0.52 48.14 33.03
N ASP A 163 0.73 48.60 33.05
CA ASP A 163 1.74 48.21 34.03
C ASP A 163 1.33 48.69 35.44
N GLU A 164 0.77 49.90 35.61
CA GLU A 164 0.25 50.36 36.91
C GLU A 164 -0.86 49.43 37.44
N ILE A 165 -1.82 49.05 36.59
CA ILE A 165 -2.90 48.10 36.94
C ILE A 165 -2.29 46.74 37.32
N PHE A 166 -1.30 46.28 36.56
CA PHE A 166 -0.63 45.00 36.76
C PHE A 166 0.14 44.95 38.10
N TYR A 167 0.90 46.01 38.44
CA TYR A 167 1.73 46.05 39.64
C TYR A 167 0.99 46.48 40.91
N THR A 168 -0.11 47.24 40.81
CA THR A 168 -0.94 47.61 41.97
C THR A 168 -1.99 46.56 42.33
N GLY A 169 -2.18 45.54 41.48
CA GLY A 169 -3.11 44.42 41.72
C GLY A 169 -4.59 44.81 41.73
N GLN A 170 -4.94 46.04 41.31
CA GLN A 170 -6.33 46.45 41.20
C GLN A 170 -6.91 45.92 39.88
N SER A 171 -7.74 44.89 39.96
CA SER A 171 -8.53 44.48 38.80
C SER A 171 -9.50 45.62 38.41
N PRO A 172 -9.61 45.97 37.12
CA PRO A 172 -10.57 46.98 36.69
C PRO A 172 -11.99 46.46 36.96
N ARG A 173 -12.84 47.30 37.56
CA ARG A 173 -14.29 47.05 37.63
C ARG A 173 -14.95 47.38 36.31
#